data_AF-A0A1Q5LNR3-F1
#
_entry.id   AF-A0A1Q5LNR3-F1
#
_cell.length_a   1.000
_cell.length_b   1.000
_cell.length_c   1.000
_cell.angle_alpha   90.00
_cell.angle_beta   90.00
_cell.angle_gamma   90.00
#
_symmetry.space_group_name_H-M   'P 1'
#
loop_
_entity.id
_entity.type
_entity.pdbx_description
1 polymer ?
#
loop_
_entity_poly.entity_id
_entity_poly.type
_entity_poly.pdbx_seq_one_letter_code
_entity_poly.pdbx_strand_id
1 'polypeptide(L)' 'MTTTLTTQERAAAQAYIRLMETAQAVLSDPELAPMAGVYLSSPMAEADEALGRAGLTGNEARLLRLVTALRSPGGAAPA' A
#
# COMPACT_ATOMS: atom_id res chain seq x y z
N MET A 1 -3.99 19.50 10.05
CA MET A 1 -4.27 19.64 8.61
C MET A 1 -4.71 18.29 8.08
N THR A 2 -5.99 18.13 7.76
CA THR A 2 -6.49 16.94 7.06
C THR A 2 -6.08 17.04 5.60
N THR A 3 -5.04 16.31 5.21
CA THR A 3 -4.68 16.15 3.79
C THR A 3 -5.79 15.39 3.10
N THR A 4 -6.57 16.06 2.24
CA THR A 4 -7.53 15.38 1.36
C THR A 4 -6.76 14.54 0.34
N LEU A 5 -6.79 13.22 0.48
CA LEU A 5 -6.18 12.31 -0.49
C LEU A 5 -6.98 12.31 -1.78
N THR A 6 -6.29 12.36 -2.92
CA THR A 6 -6.92 12.04 -4.20
C THR A 6 -7.29 10.55 -4.25
N THR A 7 -8.25 10.19 -5.12
CA THR A 7 -8.64 8.78 -5.34
C THR A 7 -7.44 7.92 -5.77
N GLN A 8 -6.56 8.47 -6.61
CA GLN A 8 -5.36 7.78 -7.09
C GLN A 8 -4.33 7.57 -5.97
N GLU A 9 -4.09 8.58 -5.14
CA GLU A 9 -3.21 8.44 -3.96
C GLU A 9 -3.75 7.43 -2.95
N ARG A 10 -5.07 7.40 -2.74
CA ARG A 10 -5.71 6.41 -1.87
C ARG A 10 -5.52 5.00 -2.42
N ALA A 11 -5.72 4.82 -3.73
CA ALA A 11 -5.52 3.53 -4.40
C ALA A 11 -4.06 3.07 -4.30
N ALA A 12 -3.09 3.97 -4.55
CA ALA A 12 -1.66 3.66 -4.44
C ALA A 12 -1.26 3.24 -3.02
N ALA A 13 -1.68 4.00 -2.02
CA ALA A 13 -1.39 3.67 -0.62
C ALA A 13 -2.07 2.36 -0.19
N GLN A 14 -3.28 2.07 -0.68
CA GLN A 14 -3.96 0.81 -0.39
C GLN A 14 -3.32 -0.39 -1.10
N ALA A 15 -2.85 -0.24 -2.34
CA ALA A 15 -2.09 -1.27 -3.04
C ALA A 15 -0.78 -1.59 -2.32
N TYR A 16 -0.06 -0.56 -1.85
CA TYR A 16 1.14 -0.73 -1.04
C TYR A 16 0.84 -1.47 0.28
N ILE A 17 -0.22 -1.08 1.00
CA ILE A 17 -0.65 -1.74 2.24
C ILE A 17 -0.93 -3.22 1.99
N ARG A 18 -1.69 -3.54 0.94
CA ARG A 18 -2.01 -4.92 0.55
C ARG A 18 -0.74 -5.70 0.22
N LEU A 19 0.18 -5.13 -0.55
CA LEU A 19 1.44 -5.78 -0.88
C LEU A 19 2.24 -6.12 0.38
N MET A 20 2.34 -5.20 1.35
CA MET A 20 3.05 -5.44 2.61
C MET A 20 2.37 -6.52 3.46
N GLU A 21 1.04 -6.52 3.54
CA GLU A 21 0.28 -7.53 4.28
C GLU A 21 0.40 -8.92 3.62
N THR A 22 0.33 -9.00 2.30
CA THR A 22 0.57 -10.26 1.56
C THR A 22 2.01 -10.74 1.74
N ALA A 23 3.00 -9.85 1.63
CA ALA A 23 4.40 -10.19 1.87
C ALA A 23 4.61 -10.72 3.28
N GLN A 24 4.01 -10.08 4.29
CA GLN A 24 4.08 -10.55 5.67
C GLN A 24 3.45 -11.93 5.82
N ALA A 25 2.25 -12.15 5.29
CA ALA A 25 1.55 -13.43 5.38
C ALA A 25 2.34 -14.57 4.71
N VAL A 26 2.85 -14.32 3.51
CA VAL A 26 3.60 -15.31 2.72
C VAL A 26 4.95 -15.64 3.34
N LEU A 27 5.69 -14.62 3.79
CA LEU A 27 7.05 -14.82 4.31
C LEU A 27 7.07 -15.33 5.76
N SER A 28 5.96 -15.18 6.50
CA SER A 28 5.83 -15.71 7.87
C SER A 28 5.42 -17.19 7.88
N ASP A 29 4.95 -17.74 6.77
CA ASP A 29 4.59 -19.14 6.61
C ASP A 29 5.72 -19.90 5.88
N PRO A 30 6.44 -20.82 6.55
CA PRO A 30 7.52 -21.60 5.94
C PRO A 30 7.09 -22.44 4.73
N GLU A 31 5.81 -22.82 4.62
CA GLU A 31 5.28 -23.57 3.47
C GLU A 31 5.08 -22.65 2.26
N LEU A 32 4.74 -21.38 2.49
CA LEU A 32 4.48 -20.40 1.43
C LEU A 32 5.72 -19.61 1.02
N ALA A 33 6.70 -19.44 1.91
CA ALA A 33 7.90 -18.66 1.65
C ALA A 33 8.68 -19.09 0.39
N PRO A 34 8.86 -20.39 0.08
CA PRO A 34 9.48 -20.82 -1.19
C PRO A 34 8.71 -20.38 -2.44
N MET A 35 7.40 -20.13 -2.30
CA MET A 35 6.50 -19.72 -3.37
C MET A 35 6.28 -18.20 -3.43
N ALA A 36 7.05 -17.41 -2.67
CA ALA A 36 6.83 -15.97 -2.55
C ALA A 36 6.80 -15.23 -3.90
N GLY A 37 7.65 -15.60 -4.85
CA GLY A 37 7.63 -14.99 -6.20
C GLY A 37 6.27 -15.16 -6.91
N VAL A 38 5.60 -16.29 -6.72
CA VAL A 38 4.28 -16.55 -7.30
C VAL A 38 3.23 -15.67 -6.63
N TYR A 39 3.17 -15.69 -5.29
CA TYR A 39 2.15 -14.96 -4.53
C TYR A 39 2.33 -13.44 -4.53
N LEU A 40 3.56 -12.94 -4.72
CA LEU A 40 3.85 -11.50 -4.69
C LEU A 40 3.85 -10.84 -6.07
N SER A 41 3.89 -11.62 -7.16
CA SER A 41 3.91 -11.08 -8.52
C SER A 41 2.75 -10.10 -8.83
N SER A 42 1.50 -10.51 -8.61
CA SER A 42 0.31 -9.66 -8.82
C SER A 42 0.30 -8.41 -7.93
N PRO A 43 0.42 -8.51 -6.58
CA PRO A 43 0.37 -7.32 -5.73
C PRO A 43 1.55 -6.36 -5.95
N MET A 44 2.72 -6.86 -6.42
CA MET A 44 3.82 -5.98 -6.83
C MET A 44 3.46 -5.19 -8.10
N ALA A 45 2.90 -5.84 -9.12
CA ALA A 45 2.47 -5.17 -10.35
C ALA A 45 1.35 -4.15 -10.09
N GLU A 46 0.36 -4.51 -9.25
CA GLU A 46 -0.72 -3.61 -8.83
C GLU A 46 -0.19 -2.37 -8.09
N ALA A 47 0.78 -2.55 -7.19
CA ALA A 47 1.39 -1.44 -6.47
C ALA A 47 2.17 -0.52 -7.42
N ASP A 48 2.96 -1.06 -8.34
CA ASP A 48 3.73 -0.29 -9.31
C ASP A 48 2.81 0.54 -10.23
N GLU A 49 1.75 -0.07 -10.77
CA GLU A 49 0.76 0.61 -11.61
C GLU A 49 0.04 1.74 -10.85
N ALA A 50 -0.35 1.48 -9.59
CA ALA A 50 -1.05 2.47 -8.78
C ALA A 50 -0.12 3.65 -8.41
N LEU A 51 1.15 3.38 -8.13
CA LEU A 51 2.15 4.42 -7.89
C LEU A 51 2.39 5.28 -9.14
N GLY A 52 2.50 4.66 -10.32
CA GLY A 52 2.63 5.37 -11.58
C GLY A 52 1.42 6.27 -11.86
N ARG A 53 0.20 5.75 -11.68
CA ARG A 53 -1.04 6.53 -11.84
C ARG A 53 -1.15 7.71 -10.89
N ALA A 54 -0.69 7.54 -9.66
CA ALA A 54 -0.71 8.61 -8.65
C ALA A 54 0.46 9.61 -8.79
N GLY A 55 1.39 9.40 -9.73
CA GLY A 55 2.61 10.21 -9.84
C GLY A 55 3.55 10.09 -8.63
N LEU A 56 3.53 8.93 -7.97
CA LEU A 56 4.29 8.66 -6.74
C LEU A 56 5.56 7.83 -6.97
N THR A 57 5.86 7.43 -8.21
CA THR A 57 7.11 6.75 -8.55
C THR A 57 8.31 7.60 -8.11
N GLY A 58 9.16 7.05 -7.22
CA GLY A 58 10.31 7.76 -6.63
C GLY A 58 9.94 8.82 -5.58
N ASN A 59 8.73 8.80 -5.02
CA ASN A 59 8.30 9.70 -3.95
C ASN A 59 7.78 8.92 -2.72
N GLU A 60 8.66 8.13 -2.14
CA GLU A 60 8.39 7.26 -1.00
C GLU A 60 7.94 8.06 0.22
N ALA A 61 8.51 9.24 0.45
CA ALA A 61 8.14 10.10 1.58
C ALA A 61 6.67 10.56 1.51
N ARG A 62 6.13 10.82 0.32
CA ARG A 62 4.69 11.12 0.16
C ARG A 62 3.87 9.85 0.34
N LEU A 63 4.26 8.74 -0.27
CA LEU A 63 3.59 7.44 -0.11
C LEU A 63 3.44 7.04 1.37
N LEU A 64 4.53 7.10 2.14
CA LEU A 64 4.52 6.70 3.55
C LEU A 64 3.59 7.58 4.39
N ARG A 65 3.52 8.89 4.13
CA ARG A 65 2.53 9.77 4.80
C ARG A 65 1.10 9.37 4.49
N LEU A 66 0.80 9.02 3.23
CA LEU A 66 -0.54 8.56 2.82
C LEU A 66 -0.89 7.24 3.52
N VAL A 67 0.05 6.30 3.57
CA VAL A 67 -0.11 5.01 4.27
C VAL A 67 -0.38 5.22 5.75
N THR A 68 0.37 6.10 6.43
CA THR A 68 0.13 6.45 7.83
C THR A 68 -1.25 7.07 8.01
N ALA A 69 -1.67 7.98 7.12
CA ALA A 69 -2.99 8.59 7.18
C ALA A 69 -4.12 7.57 7.01
N LEU A 70 -3.94 6.56 6.15
CA LEU A 70 -4.90 5.48 5.90
C LEU A 70 -4.98 4.46 7.04
N ARG A 71 -3.85 4.14 7.69
CA ARG A 71 -3.82 3.20 8.83
C ARG A 71 -4.27 3.84 10.14
N SER A 72 -4.29 5.17 10.23
CA SER A 72 -4.74 5.86 11.45
C SER A 72 -6.27 5.94 11.48
N PRO A 73 -6.95 5.32 12.46
CA PRO A 73 -8.42 5.29 12.52
C PRO A 73 -9.08 6.66 12.81
N GLY A 74 -8.31 7.74 13.00
CA GLY A 74 -8.78 9.05 13.48
C GLY A 74 -9.08 10.10 12.41
N GLY A 75 -9.55 9.71 11.22
CA GLY A 75 -9.94 10.64 10.15
C GLY A 75 -11.43 11.01 10.09
N ALA A 76 -12.27 10.43 10.95
CA ALA A 76 -13.69 10.77 11.03
C ALA A 76 -13.93 11.79 12.17
N ALA A 77 -14.54 12.93 11.81
CA ALA A 77 -14.87 14.04 12.69
C ALA A 77 -15.75 13.63 13.89
N PRO A 78 -15.70 14.37 15.01
CA PRO A 78 -16.61 14.14 16.14
C PRO A 78 -18.05 14.54 15.77
N ALA A 79 -19.00 13.70 16.15
CA ALA A 79 -20.42 14.02 16.30
C ALA A 79 -20.89 13.53 17.67
#